data_AF-A0A9E3FXG7-F1
#
_entry.id   AF-A0A9E3FXG7-F1
#
_cell.length_a   1.000
_cell.length_b   1.000
_cell.length_c   1.000
_cell.angle_alpha   90.00
_cell.angle_beta   90.00
_cell.angle_gamma   90.00
#
_symmetry.space_group_name_H-M   'P 1'
#
loop_
_entity.id
_entity.type
_entity.pdbx_description
1 polymer ?
#
loop_
_entity_poly.entity_id
_entity_poly.type
_entity_poly.pdbx_seq_one_letter_code
_entity_poly.pdbx_strand_id
1 'polypeptide(L)'
;MNQIVKPPRLEIIPQSAPFSESQRLWLNGFLVGMLGLDGTASPLAPEQGISMLAPSGDGDDGEAPWHDQTMPIADRMKLAEGRPLRRRMMAAMAQQDCGQCGYNCSDYSDAIASRSEARLNLCVPGGKETARMLKALHEELDKAPAAPSPAVVPAVKVSTTIAEPGRSRDNPVSAKFVSRRLLNKKGSEKETWHIEFDLSGPGLDYVVGDSFGIFAHNDLGLVDQIIALLGASHTTQVNGKTLRQALTEDVSLSPAPDTLFELISFITGGAQREKARSLAQGEDPDRDAATLDVMAALQKFSGIRPHPEAFVEALEPLQPRLYSISSSHNATPGKLSLTVDCVRYVVGKRKRLGLASTFLAERV
;
A
#
# COMPACT_ATOMS: atom_id res chain seq x y z
N MET A 1 53.81 -35.11 -21.34
CA MET A 1 52.93 -34.76 -20.20
C MET A 1 53.05 -33.25 -19.97
N ASN A 2 52.18 -32.45 -20.58
CA ASN A 2 52.10 -31.01 -20.27
C ASN A 2 50.85 -30.80 -19.42
N GLN A 3 51.04 -30.75 -18.10
CA GLN A 3 50.00 -30.28 -17.19
C GLN A 3 49.84 -28.78 -17.38
N ILE A 4 48.70 -28.37 -17.93
CA ILE A 4 48.27 -26.97 -17.95
C ILE A 4 47.76 -26.67 -16.54
N VAL A 5 48.58 -26.00 -15.73
CA VAL A 5 48.16 -25.47 -14.42
C VAL A 5 47.18 -24.33 -14.69
N LYS A 6 45.92 -24.48 -14.27
CA LYS A 6 44.94 -23.38 -14.29
C LYS A 6 45.46 -22.26 -13.38
N PRO A 7 45.47 -20.99 -13.83
CA PRO A 7 45.90 -19.89 -12.98
C PRO A 7 44.96 -19.74 -11.78
N PRO A 8 45.47 -19.32 -10.61
CA PRO A 8 44.66 -19.12 -9.42
C PRO A 8 43.63 -18.02 -9.66
N ARG A 9 42.34 -18.32 -9.41
CA ARG A 9 41.28 -17.31 -9.40
C ARG A 9 41.41 -16.52 -8.10
N LEU A 10 41.66 -15.22 -8.20
CA LEU A 10 41.57 -14.31 -7.06
C LEU A 10 40.10 -14.11 -6.70
N GLU A 11 39.67 -14.73 -5.61
CA GLU A 11 38.34 -14.54 -5.02
C GLU A 11 38.38 -13.37 -4.03
N ILE A 12 37.97 -12.18 -4.49
CA ILE A 12 37.93 -10.96 -3.67
C ILE A 12 36.71 -10.97 -2.74
N ILE A 13 35.59 -11.49 -3.24
CA ILE A 13 34.33 -11.61 -2.49
C ILE A 13 34.22 -13.00 -1.87
N PRO A 14 34.10 -13.11 -0.54
CA PRO A 14 34.03 -14.38 0.16
C PRO A 14 32.72 -15.14 -0.13
N GLN A 15 32.76 -16.46 0.01
CA GLN A 15 31.59 -17.32 -0.23
C GLN A 15 30.44 -17.11 0.75
N SER A 16 30.71 -16.50 1.90
CA SER A 16 29.69 -16.11 2.89
C SER A 16 28.91 -14.85 2.50
N ALA A 17 29.33 -14.12 1.46
CA ALA A 17 28.61 -12.95 0.99
C ALA A 17 27.27 -13.36 0.35
N PRO A 18 26.17 -12.60 0.57
CA PRO A 18 24.81 -12.95 0.15
C PRO A 18 24.57 -12.73 -1.36
N PHE A 19 25.47 -13.23 -2.18
CA PHE A 19 25.41 -13.19 -3.64
C PHE A 19 25.32 -14.61 -4.18
N SER A 20 24.53 -14.79 -5.23
CA SER A 20 24.56 -16.02 -6.01
C SER A 20 25.94 -16.23 -6.65
N GLU A 21 26.24 -17.46 -7.06
CA GLU A 21 27.54 -17.81 -7.65
C GLU A 21 27.85 -16.97 -8.89
N SER A 22 26.85 -16.74 -9.76
CA SER A 22 26.97 -15.91 -10.96
C SER A 22 27.23 -14.43 -10.63
N GLN A 23 26.51 -13.86 -9.66
CA GLN A 23 26.72 -12.48 -9.20
C GLN A 23 28.12 -12.30 -8.59
N ARG A 24 28.56 -13.29 -7.80
CA ARG A 24 29.89 -13.27 -7.18
C ARG A 24 31.00 -13.35 -8.22
N LEU A 25 30.84 -14.17 -9.26
CA LEU A 25 31.77 -14.26 -10.38
C LEU A 25 31.88 -12.94 -11.16
N TRP A 26 30.75 -12.31 -11.45
CA TRP A 26 30.73 -11.01 -12.11
C TRP A 26 31.39 -9.91 -11.26
N LEU A 27 31.03 -9.82 -9.98
CA LEU A 27 31.59 -8.84 -9.05
C LEU A 27 33.10 -9.04 -8.84
N ASN A 28 33.56 -10.28 -8.71
CA ASN A 28 35.00 -10.57 -8.66
C ASN A 28 35.71 -10.09 -9.93
N GLY A 29 35.15 -10.35 -11.11
CA GLY A 29 35.70 -9.85 -12.38
C GLY A 29 35.73 -8.32 -12.46
N PHE A 30 34.66 -7.66 -12.03
CA PHE A 30 34.56 -6.20 -11.98
C PHE A 30 35.59 -5.58 -11.02
N LEU A 31 35.69 -6.12 -9.80
CA LEU A 31 36.62 -5.63 -8.78
C LEU A 31 38.09 -5.89 -9.15
N VAL A 32 38.40 -7.03 -9.77
CA VAL A 32 39.74 -7.30 -10.34
C VAL A 32 40.08 -6.29 -11.42
N GLY A 33 39.14 -5.99 -12.33
CA GLY A 33 39.32 -4.98 -13.37
C GLY A 33 39.51 -3.56 -12.82
N MET A 34 38.80 -3.22 -11.74
CA MET A 34 38.88 -1.90 -11.09
C MET A 34 40.15 -1.71 -10.25
N LEU A 35 40.68 -2.78 -9.65
CA LEU A 35 41.89 -2.74 -8.82
C LEU A 35 43.19 -2.83 -9.63
N GLY A 36 43.10 -2.93 -10.97
CA GLY A 36 44.26 -2.94 -11.86
C GLY A 36 45.22 -4.12 -11.60
N LEU A 37 44.69 -5.24 -11.10
CA LEU A 37 45.49 -6.45 -10.90
C LEU A 37 45.61 -7.18 -12.25
N ASP A 38 46.77 -7.03 -12.89
CA ASP A 38 47.09 -7.63 -14.19
C ASP A 38 46.77 -9.13 -14.25
N GLY A 39 45.73 -9.49 -15.00
CA GLY A 39 45.31 -10.88 -15.17
C GLY A 39 44.13 -11.08 -16.13
N THR A 40 44.40 -10.97 -17.44
CA THR A 40 43.72 -11.62 -18.60
C THR A 40 42.20 -11.86 -18.57
N ALA A 41 41.41 -11.04 -17.90
CA ALA A 41 39.96 -11.01 -18.06
C ALA A 41 39.59 -9.67 -18.69
N SER A 42 39.38 -9.65 -20.01
CA SER A 42 38.69 -8.52 -20.63
C SER A 42 37.33 -8.37 -19.94
N PRO A 43 36.99 -7.17 -19.44
CA PRO A 43 35.65 -6.94 -18.95
C PRO A 43 34.67 -7.24 -20.09
N LEU A 44 33.61 -8.00 -19.80
CA LEU A 44 32.48 -8.10 -20.72
C LEU A 44 32.04 -6.68 -21.07
N ALA A 45 31.79 -6.43 -22.36
CA ALA A 45 31.29 -5.13 -22.79
C ALA A 45 30.04 -4.78 -21.95
N PRO A 46 29.80 -3.51 -21.59
CA PRO A 46 28.67 -3.11 -20.75
C PRO A 46 27.35 -3.75 -21.19
N GLU A 47 27.15 -3.88 -22.51
CA GLU A 47 25.97 -4.46 -23.12
C GLU A 47 25.79 -5.96 -22.85
N GLN A 48 26.89 -6.72 -22.74
CA GLN A 48 26.89 -8.14 -22.42
C GLN A 48 26.70 -8.39 -20.91
N GLY A 49 27.15 -7.47 -20.06
CA GLY A 49 26.89 -7.50 -18.62
C GLY A 49 25.43 -7.14 -18.27
N ILE A 50 24.85 -6.17 -18.99
CA ILE A 50 23.45 -5.77 -18.88
C ILE A 50 22.53 -6.92 -19.34
N SER A 51 22.89 -7.63 -20.42
CA SER A 51 22.08 -8.76 -20.91
C SER A 51 21.98 -9.95 -19.95
N MET A 52 22.88 -10.07 -18.96
CA MET A 52 22.82 -11.14 -17.94
C MET A 52 22.14 -10.71 -16.64
N LEU A 53 21.90 -9.41 -16.44
CA LEU A 53 21.17 -8.82 -15.31
C LEU A 53 19.76 -8.35 -15.70
N ALA A 54 19.42 -8.38 -16.99
CA ALA A 54 18.09 -8.07 -17.47
C ALA A 54 17.06 -9.05 -16.87
N PRO A 55 15.99 -8.57 -16.20
CA PRO A 55 14.78 -9.35 -16.09
C PRO A 55 14.30 -9.63 -17.53
N SER A 56 13.77 -10.84 -17.73
CA SER A 56 13.04 -11.33 -18.89
C SER A 56 12.66 -10.26 -19.92
N GLY A 57 13.13 -10.42 -21.17
CA GLY A 57 12.96 -9.47 -22.28
C GLY A 57 11.54 -9.06 -22.67
N ASP A 58 10.87 -8.30 -21.80
CA ASP A 58 9.56 -7.67 -22.01
C ASP A 58 9.66 -6.19 -22.39
N GLY A 59 10.88 -5.62 -22.46
CA GLY A 59 11.10 -4.20 -22.74
C GLY A 59 11.20 -3.30 -21.50
N ASP A 60 11.38 -3.88 -20.30
CA ASP A 60 11.67 -3.12 -19.08
C ASP A 60 13.13 -2.65 -19.01
N ASP A 61 13.27 -1.34 -18.90
CA ASP A 61 14.54 -0.62 -18.74
C ASP A 61 15.01 -0.57 -17.28
N GLY A 62 14.21 -1.07 -16.33
CA GLY A 62 14.49 -1.05 -14.89
C GLY A 62 14.42 0.35 -14.25
N GLU A 63 14.50 1.41 -15.05
CA GLU A 63 14.41 2.80 -14.61
C GLU A 63 12.98 3.17 -14.25
N ALA A 64 12.78 3.94 -13.19
CA ALA A 64 11.44 4.36 -12.81
C ALA A 64 11.37 5.87 -12.54
N PRO A 65 11.41 6.69 -13.61
CA PRO A 65 11.47 8.15 -13.54
C PRO A 65 10.22 8.80 -12.94
N TRP A 66 9.13 8.05 -12.78
CA TRP A 66 7.87 8.48 -12.15
C TRP A 66 7.88 8.43 -10.62
N HIS A 67 9.00 8.09 -9.97
CA HIS A 67 9.11 8.03 -8.51
C HIS A 67 9.24 9.39 -7.84
N ASP A 68 8.18 10.18 -8.00
CA ASP A 68 8.00 11.45 -7.33
C ASP A 68 6.56 11.53 -6.82
N GLN A 69 6.42 11.63 -5.50
CA GLN A 69 5.12 11.70 -4.83
C GLN A 69 4.37 13.00 -5.11
N THR A 70 5.09 14.04 -5.51
CA THR A 70 4.51 15.33 -5.86
C THR A 70 4.01 15.36 -7.30
N MET A 71 4.35 14.36 -8.09
CA MET A 71 3.97 14.27 -9.49
C MET A 71 2.53 13.75 -9.66
N PRO A 72 1.66 14.52 -10.34
CA PRO A 72 0.31 14.07 -10.67
C PRO A 72 0.31 12.75 -11.44
N ILE A 73 -0.72 11.92 -11.25
CA ILE A 73 -0.79 10.61 -11.91
C ILE A 73 -0.69 10.73 -13.43
N ALA A 74 -1.29 11.77 -14.02
CA ALA A 74 -1.30 11.98 -15.45
C ALA A 74 0.12 12.16 -16.02
N ASP A 75 1.02 12.81 -15.28
CA ASP A 75 2.39 13.00 -15.71
C ASP A 75 3.23 11.73 -15.50
N ARG A 76 2.99 11.00 -14.40
CA ARG A 76 3.57 9.66 -14.19
C ARG A 76 3.17 8.69 -15.32
N MET A 77 1.92 8.73 -15.78
CA MET A 77 1.45 7.91 -16.89
C MET A 77 2.13 8.24 -18.22
N LYS A 78 2.42 9.52 -18.49
CA LYS A 78 3.20 9.92 -19.68
C LYS A 78 4.62 9.36 -19.63
N LEU A 79 5.27 9.38 -18.47
CA LEU A 79 6.62 8.82 -18.30
C LEU A 79 6.67 7.29 -18.46
N ALA A 80 5.56 6.61 -18.19
CA ALA A 80 5.43 5.17 -18.35
C ALA A 80 4.83 4.76 -19.70
N GLU A 81 4.56 5.71 -20.60
CA GLU A 81 4.02 5.43 -21.92
C GLU A 81 4.98 4.55 -22.74
N GLY A 82 4.44 3.55 -23.43
CA GLY A 82 5.24 2.57 -24.19
C GLY A 82 5.94 1.50 -23.36
N ARG A 83 5.87 1.56 -22.02
CA ARG A 83 6.47 0.54 -21.14
C ARG A 83 5.52 -0.63 -20.87
N PRO A 84 6.04 -1.78 -20.41
CA PRO A 84 5.21 -2.94 -20.06
C PRO A 84 4.10 -2.58 -19.07
N LEU A 85 2.97 -3.29 -19.16
CA LEU A 85 1.78 -2.97 -18.38
C LEU A 85 2.02 -2.99 -16.87
N ARG A 86 2.87 -3.91 -16.38
CA ARG A 86 3.34 -3.91 -14.98
C ARG A 86 4.02 -2.59 -14.59
N ARG A 87 4.83 -1.98 -15.46
CA ARG A 87 5.51 -0.70 -15.20
C ARG A 87 4.54 0.47 -15.23
N ARG A 88 3.55 0.44 -16.13
CA ARG A 88 2.44 1.42 -16.12
C ARG A 88 1.61 1.31 -14.84
N MET A 89 1.34 0.08 -14.36
CA MET A 89 0.68 -0.15 -13.08
C MET A 89 1.53 0.38 -11.92
N MET A 90 2.84 0.11 -11.93
CA MET A 90 3.77 0.67 -10.95
C MET A 90 3.77 2.20 -10.96
N ALA A 91 3.78 2.81 -12.14
CA ALA A 91 3.75 4.26 -12.30
C ALA A 91 2.45 4.88 -11.78
N ALA A 92 1.34 4.13 -11.77
CA ALA A 92 0.08 4.59 -11.19
C ALA A 92 0.18 4.73 -9.67
N MET A 93 1.14 4.04 -9.05
CA MET A 93 1.42 4.06 -7.62
C MET A 93 2.58 5.03 -7.34
N ALA A 94 2.30 6.13 -6.64
CA ALA A 94 3.22 7.29 -6.54
C ALA A 94 4.50 7.04 -5.71
N GLN A 95 4.61 5.93 -4.99
CA GLN A 95 5.70 5.60 -4.07
C GLN A 95 6.34 4.27 -4.46
N GLN A 96 7.59 3.98 -4.07
CA GLN A 96 8.16 2.63 -4.19
C GLN A 96 7.84 1.77 -2.97
N ASP A 97 8.13 2.25 -1.76
CA ASP A 97 8.30 1.32 -0.63
C ASP A 97 7.52 1.71 0.63
N CYS A 98 6.34 2.32 0.48
CA CYS A 98 5.58 2.69 1.66
C CYS A 98 5.03 1.49 2.44
N GLY A 99 4.90 0.31 1.79
CA GLY A 99 4.50 -0.95 2.40
C GLY A 99 3.04 -1.04 2.86
N GLN A 100 2.24 0.02 2.74
CA GLN A 100 0.90 0.08 3.34
C GLN A 100 -0.07 -0.94 2.75
N CYS A 101 0.16 -1.36 1.51
CA CYS A 101 -0.56 -2.43 0.81
C CYS A 101 0.05 -3.82 1.00
N GLY A 102 1.18 -3.95 1.73
CA GLY A 102 1.80 -5.24 2.08
C GLY A 102 2.81 -5.70 1.04
N TYR A 103 3.00 -4.85 0.04
CA TYR A 103 3.90 -4.99 -1.08
C TYR A 103 4.73 -3.70 -1.17
N ASN A 104 5.91 -3.77 -1.78
CA ASN A 104 6.43 -2.60 -2.48
C ASN A 104 5.63 -2.41 -3.78
N CYS A 105 5.69 -1.24 -4.39
CA CYS A 105 4.85 -0.95 -5.55
C CYS A 105 5.23 -1.75 -6.80
N SER A 106 6.49 -2.21 -6.92
CA SER A 106 6.86 -3.15 -7.99
C SER A 106 6.17 -4.50 -7.81
N ASP A 107 6.26 -5.09 -6.63
CA ASP A 107 5.69 -6.40 -6.29
C ASP A 107 4.17 -6.36 -6.41
N TYR A 108 3.54 -5.27 -5.98
CA TYR A 108 2.09 -5.10 -6.16
C TYR A 108 1.72 -5.01 -7.64
N SER A 109 2.50 -4.27 -8.43
CA SER A 109 2.25 -4.16 -9.88
C SER A 109 2.44 -5.50 -10.60
N ASP A 110 3.43 -6.28 -10.19
CA ASP A 110 3.70 -7.62 -10.71
C ASP A 110 2.61 -8.60 -10.27
N ALA A 111 2.13 -8.49 -9.03
CA ALA A 111 1.03 -9.31 -8.52
C ALA A 111 -0.28 -9.04 -9.26
N ILE A 112 -0.60 -7.77 -9.54
CA ILE A 112 -1.76 -7.40 -10.37
C ILE A 112 -1.58 -7.89 -11.81
N ALA A 113 -0.42 -7.64 -12.42
CA ALA A 113 -0.14 -8.01 -13.81
C ALA A 113 -0.17 -9.54 -14.02
N SER A 114 0.29 -10.30 -13.02
CA SER A 114 0.25 -11.77 -13.00
C SER A 114 -1.11 -12.35 -12.58
N ARG A 115 -2.09 -11.51 -12.22
CA ARG A 115 -3.41 -11.90 -11.69
C ARG A 115 -3.35 -12.70 -10.39
N SER A 116 -2.25 -12.60 -9.65
CA SER A 116 -2.12 -13.23 -8.32
C SER A 116 -2.75 -12.37 -7.21
N GLU A 117 -2.90 -11.06 -7.44
CA GLU A 117 -3.66 -10.15 -6.59
C GLU A 117 -4.83 -9.53 -7.39
N ALA A 118 -6.05 -9.72 -6.88
CA ALA A 118 -7.27 -9.21 -7.50
C ALA A 118 -7.71 -7.85 -6.93
N ARG A 119 -7.24 -7.49 -5.74
CA ARG A 119 -7.60 -6.23 -5.07
C ARG A 119 -6.79 -5.11 -5.70
N LEU A 120 -7.44 -4.20 -6.42
CA LEU A 120 -6.79 -3.06 -7.10
C LEU A 120 -6.74 -1.78 -6.24
N ASN A 121 -7.40 -1.79 -5.08
CA ASN A 121 -7.56 -0.63 -4.21
C ASN A 121 -6.65 -0.65 -2.96
N LEU A 122 -5.64 -1.54 -2.92
CA LEU A 122 -4.76 -1.63 -1.74
C LEU A 122 -3.83 -0.41 -1.57
N CYS A 123 -3.59 0.38 -2.61
CA CYS A 123 -2.71 1.55 -2.57
C CYS A 123 -3.37 2.73 -1.81
N VAL A 124 -3.33 2.69 -0.48
CA VAL A 124 -3.92 3.71 0.39
C VAL A 124 -3.36 5.13 0.13
N PRO A 125 -2.05 5.35 -0.03
CA PRO A 125 -1.53 6.70 -0.34
C PRO A 125 -1.98 7.22 -1.70
N GLY A 126 -2.14 6.32 -2.67
CA GLY A 126 -2.59 6.65 -4.02
C GLY A 126 -4.11 6.89 -4.12
N GLY A 127 -4.87 6.38 -3.15
CA GLY A 127 -6.30 6.59 -3.02
C GLY A 127 -7.10 6.20 -4.27
N LYS A 128 -8.24 6.87 -4.47
CA LYS A 128 -9.17 6.57 -5.56
C LYS A 128 -8.57 6.76 -6.95
N GLU A 129 -7.78 7.80 -7.14
CA GLU A 129 -7.18 8.10 -8.44
C GLU A 129 -6.30 6.93 -8.92
N THR A 130 -5.52 6.37 -7.99
CA THR A 130 -4.69 5.19 -8.27
C THR A 130 -5.55 3.95 -8.49
N ALA A 131 -6.57 3.71 -7.67
CA ALA A 131 -7.47 2.56 -7.85
C ALA A 131 -8.17 2.57 -9.22
N ARG A 132 -8.63 3.74 -9.68
CA ARG A 132 -9.24 3.91 -11.01
C ARG A 132 -8.25 3.66 -12.13
N MET A 133 -7.04 4.21 -12.02
CA MET A 133 -5.99 4.00 -13.02
C MET A 133 -5.60 2.52 -13.10
N LEU A 134 -5.41 1.85 -11.96
CA LEU A 134 -5.13 0.41 -11.92
C LEU A 134 -6.27 -0.40 -12.53
N LYS A 135 -7.54 -0.03 -12.29
CA LYS A 135 -8.71 -0.65 -12.94
C LYS A 135 -8.66 -0.49 -14.47
N ALA A 136 -8.41 0.73 -14.96
CA ALA A 136 -8.29 0.99 -16.39
C ALA A 136 -7.15 0.16 -17.03
N LEU A 137 -5.98 0.12 -16.40
CA LEU A 137 -4.84 -0.69 -16.84
C LEU A 137 -5.11 -2.20 -16.74
N HIS A 138 -5.89 -2.65 -15.75
CA HIS A 138 -6.28 -4.04 -15.61
C HIS A 138 -7.26 -4.46 -16.71
N GLU A 139 -8.20 -3.60 -17.09
CA GLU A 139 -9.09 -3.86 -18.24
C GLU A 139 -8.32 -3.94 -19.57
N GLU A 140 -7.16 -3.27 -19.69
CA GLU A 140 -6.26 -3.46 -20.84
C GLU A 140 -5.64 -4.87 -20.87
N LEU A 141 -5.34 -5.49 -19.71
CA LEU A 141 -4.88 -6.90 -19.63
C LEU A 141 -5.91 -7.86 -20.21
N ASP A 142 -7.20 -7.57 -20.05
CA ASP A 142 -8.28 -8.43 -20.53
C ASP A 142 -8.57 -8.24 -22.03
N LYS A 143 -8.15 -7.12 -22.62
CA LYS A 143 -8.38 -6.79 -24.03
C LYS A 143 -7.19 -7.12 -24.93
N ALA A 144 -5.98 -7.22 -24.39
CA ALA A 144 -4.80 -7.58 -25.18
C ALA A 144 -4.85 -9.06 -25.61
N PRO A 145 -4.59 -9.40 -26.90
CA PRO A 145 -4.36 -10.78 -27.28
C PRO A 145 -3.16 -11.30 -26.50
N ALA A 146 -3.29 -12.49 -25.90
CA ALA A 146 -2.23 -13.11 -25.12
C ALA A 146 -0.92 -13.13 -25.91
N ALA A 147 -0.03 -12.18 -25.63
CA ALA A 147 1.34 -12.24 -26.12
C ALA A 147 2.00 -13.50 -25.53
N PRO A 148 2.87 -14.19 -26.29
CA PRO A 148 3.58 -15.35 -25.76
C PRO A 148 4.42 -14.89 -24.57
N SER A 149 3.94 -15.23 -23.38
CA SER A 149 4.68 -15.04 -22.14
C SER A 149 6.01 -15.80 -22.27
N PRO A 150 7.17 -15.17 -22.02
CA PRO A 150 8.41 -15.92 -21.91
C PRO A 150 8.23 -16.98 -20.81
N ALA A 151 8.82 -18.15 -21.06
CA ALA A 151 8.61 -19.38 -20.29
C ALA A 151 8.33 -19.10 -18.80
N VAL A 152 7.10 -19.45 -18.41
CA VAL A 152 6.60 -19.48 -17.05
C VAL A 152 7.64 -20.22 -16.19
N VAL A 153 8.48 -19.48 -15.47
CA VAL A 153 8.94 -19.97 -14.18
C VAL A 153 7.66 -20.33 -13.43
N PRO A 154 7.48 -21.58 -12.98
CA PRO A 154 6.23 -22.00 -12.39
C PRO A 154 5.89 -20.95 -11.34
N ALA A 155 4.77 -20.26 -11.56
CA ALA A 155 4.22 -19.35 -10.60
C ALA A 155 4.28 -20.10 -9.29
N VAL A 156 5.13 -19.62 -8.38
CA VAL A 156 5.02 -20.02 -6.99
C VAL A 156 3.61 -19.59 -6.69
N LYS A 157 2.67 -20.56 -6.71
CA LYS A 157 1.41 -20.40 -6.03
C LYS A 157 1.87 -19.90 -4.69
N VAL A 158 1.54 -18.65 -4.37
CA VAL A 158 1.50 -18.24 -2.99
C VAL A 158 0.41 -19.11 -2.41
N SER A 159 0.78 -20.35 -2.11
CA SER A 159 0.24 -21.07 -0.97
C SER A 159 0.21 -19.99 0.08
N THR A 160 -0.97 -19.68 0.58
CA THR A 160 -1.17 -18.96 1.83
C THR A 160 -0.48 -19.79 2.91
N THR A 161 0.85 -19.80 2.92
CA THR A 161 1.63 -19.90 4.13
C THR A 161 1.09 -18.76 4.95
N ILE A 162 0.21 -19.08 5.88
CA ILE A 162 -0.30 -18.12 6.87
C ILE A 162 0.97 -17.53 7.46
N ALA A 163 1.27 -16.30 7.06
CA ALA A 163 2.46 -15.62 7.52
C ALA A 163 2.40 -15.59 9.04
N GLU A 164 3.57 -15.69 9.69
CA GLU A 164 3.63 -15.72 11.14
C GLU A 164 2.80 -14.58 11.74
N PRO A 165 2.04 -14.84 12.83
CA PRO A 165 1.21 -13.83 13.44
C PRO A 165 1.99 -12.54 13.71
N GLY A 166 1.45 -11.41 13.23
CA GLY A 166 2.04 -10.08 13.38
C GLY A 166 3.11 -9.73 12.36
N ARG A 167 3.46 -10.63 11.44
CA ARG A 167 4.40 -10.38 10.33
C ARG A 167 3.71 -10.06 9.00
N SER A 168 2.38 -10.09 8.95
CA SER A 168 1.61 -9.71 7.77
C SER A 168 0.36 -8.93 8.12
N ARG A 169 -0.17 -8.16 7.16
CA ARG A 169 -1.46 -7.47 7.31
C ARG A 169 -2.61 -8.44 7.56
N ASP A 170 -2.54 -9.62 6.94
CA ASP A 170 -3.65 -10.56 6.85
C ASP A 170 -3.73 -11.44 8.11
N ASN A 171 -2.67 -11.42 8.94
CA ASN A 171 -2.60 -12.13 10.21
C ASN A 171 -2.00 -11.22 11.31
N PRO A 172 -2.71 -10.16 11.75
CA PRO A 172 -2.20 -9.23 12.76
C PRO A 172 -2.21 -9.84 14.17
N VAL A 173 -1.46 -9.23 15.08
CA VAL A 173 -1.44 -9.59 16.52
C VAL A 173 -1.71 -8.38 17.39
N SER A 174 -2.22 -8.63 18.59
CA SER A 174 -2.41 -7.59 19.59
C SER A 174 -1.07 -7.25 20.28
N ALA A 175 -0.66 -6.00 20.18
CA ALA A 175 0.42 -5.43 20.97
C ALA A 175 -0.15 -4.62 22.14
N LYS A 176 0.57 -4.58 23.26
CA LYS A 176 0.11 -3.85 24.45
C LYS A 176 0.55 -2.39 24.36
N PHE A 177 -0.40 -1.46 24.39
CA PHE A 177 -0.11 -0.04 24.56
C PHE A 177 0.48 0.22 25.95
N VAL A 178 1.54 1.02 26.02
CA VAL A 178 2.28 1.31 27.26
C VAL A 178 2.09 2.75 27.69
N SER A 179 2.39 3.70 26.79
CA SER A 179 2.35 5.11 27.14
C SER A 179 2.15 5.99 25.91
N ARG A 180 1.61 7.20 26.14
CA ARG A 180 1.63 8.30 25.18
C ARG A 180 2.11 9.58 25.85
N ARG A 181 2.93 10.35 25.14
CA ARG A 181 3.44 11.64 25.61
C ARG A 181 3.44 12.67 24.48
N LEU A 182 2.81 13.82 24.72
CA LEU A 182 2.84 14.93 23.78
C LEU A 182 4.27 15.47 23.66
N LEU A 183 4.78 15.57 22.44
CA LEU A 183 6.13 16.08 22.17
C LEU A 183 6.16 17.60 22.03
N ASN A 184 5.06 18.19 21.54
CA ASN A 184 4.99 19.64 21.34
C ASN A 184 4.57 20.38 22.60
N LYS A 185 5.03 21.63 22.72
CA LYS A 185 4.57 22.57 23.76
C LYS A 185 3.27 23.25 23.33
N LYS A 186 2.58 23.88 24.29
CA LYS A 186 1.41 24.74 24.02
C LYS A 186 1.75 25.78 22.95
N GLY A 187 0.84 25.99 21.99
CA GLY A 187 0.99 26.93 20.89
C GLY A 187 1.62 26.36 19.62
N SER A 188 1.98 25.07 19.59
CA SER A 188 2.39 24.41 18.34
C SER A 188 1.20 24.21 17.41
N GLU A 189 1.43 24.38 16.10
CA GLU A 189 0.44 24.07 15.05
C GLU A 189 0.22 22.57 14.87
N LYS A 190 1.18 21.76 15.33
CA LYS A 190 1.13 20.29 15.25
C LYS A 190 0.90 19.68 16.61
N GLU A 191 0.25 18.53 16.59
CA GLU A 191 -0.05 17.73 17.79
C GLU A 191 0.62 16.36 17.63
N THR A 192 1.92 16.32 17.86
CA THR A 192 2.77 15.13 17.70
C THR A 192 2.95 14.38 19.02
N TRP A 193 2.70 13.08 19.00
CA TRP A 193 2.76 12.18 20.13
C TRP A 193 3.90 11.18 20.01
N HIS A 194 4.61 10.94 21.11
CA HIS A 194 5.46 9.77 21.29
C HIS A 194 4.60 8.66 21.90
N ILE A 195 4.47 7.55 21.17
CA ILE A 195 3.63 6.41 21.53
C ILE A 195 4.53 5.21 21.78
N GLU A 196 4.27 4.46 22.86
CA GLU A 196 5.05 3.26 23.20
C GLU A 196 4.17 2.01 23.26
N PHE A 197 4.69 0.92 22.71
CA PHE A 197 4.12 -0.42 22.74
C PHE A 197 5.11 -1.43 23.34
N ASP A 198 4.55 -2.45 23.99
CA ASP A 198 5.27 -3.63 24.45
C ASP A 198 5.01 -4.79 23.48
N LEU A 199 6.09 -5.29 22.89
CA LEU A 199 6.15 -6.36 21.91
C LEU A 199 6.53 -7.72 22.51
N SER A 200 6.89 -7.77 23.80
CA SER A 200 7.35 -9.01 24.45
C SER A 200 6.26 -10.09 24.48
N GLY A 201 5.00 -9.68 24.70
CA GLY A 201 3.84 -10.59 24.70
C GLY A 201 3.65 -11.33 23.37
N PRO A 202 3.52 -10.63 22.23
CA PRO A 202 3.35 -11.28 20.93
C PRO A 202 4.64 -11.86 20.35
N GLY A 203 5.80 -11.67 20.99
CA GLY A 203 7.08 -12.17 20.50
C GLY A 203 7.54 -11.51 19.19
N LEU A 204 7.17 -10.24 18.98
CA LEU A 204 7.57 -9.50 17.78
C LEU A 204 8.95 -8.88 17.95
N ASP A 205 9.74 -8.94 16.88
CA ASP A 205 11.00 -8.22 16.71
C ASP A 205 10.91 -7.25 15.53
N TYR A 206 11.89 -6.35 15.44
CA TYR A 206 12.02 -5.39 14.36
C TYR A 206 13.48 -4.91 14.26
N VAL A 207 13.85 -4.37 13.10
CA VAL A 207 15.12 -3.66 12.89
C VAL A 207 14.89 -2.17 12.66
N VAL A 208 15.92 -1.36 12.95
CA VAL A 208 15.83 0.10 12.73
C VAL A 208 15.64 0.35 11.24
N GLY A 209 14.61 1.15 10.91
CA GLY A 209 14.18 1.41 9.54
C GLY A 209 12.82 0.77 9.22
N ASP A 210 12.40 -0.24 9.99
CA ASP A 210 11.10 -0.88 9.80
C ASP A 210 9.92 0.07 10.10
N SER A 211 8.77 -0.30 9.57
CA SER A 211 7.48 0.34 9.85
C SER A 211 6.57 -0.60 10.62
N PHE A 212 5.81 -0.03 11.55
CA PHE A 212 4.81 -0.76 12.35
C PHE A 212 3.41 -0.45 11.85
N GLY A 213 2.65 -1.50 11.52
CA GLY A 213 1.28 -1.39 11.03
C GLY A 213 0.24 -1.50 12.13
N ILE A 214 -0.68 -0.54 12.15
CA ILE A 214 -1.72 -0.43 13.18
C ILE A 214 -3.09 -0.44 12.52
N PHE A 215 -3.91 -1.42 12.90
CA PHE A 215 -5.36 -1.38 12.69
C PHE A 215 -5.99 -0.51 13.78
N ALA A 216 -6.61 0.58 13.36
CA ALA A 216 -7.28 1.52 14.24
C ALA A 216 -8.79 1.41 14.08
N HIS A 217 -9.57 1.74 15.10
CA HIS A 217 -11.03 1.74 15.01
C HIS A 217 -11.58 3.10 14.61
N ASN A 218 -12.68 3.13 13.85
CA ASN A 218 -13.38 4.38 13.54
C ASN A 218 -13.92 5.06 14.83
N ASP A 219 -14.10 6.36 14.77
CA ASP A 219 -14.68 7.12 15.89
C ASP A 219 -16.15 6.73 16.10
N LEU A 220 -16.52 6.38 17.34
CA LEU A 220 -17.88 5.95 17.67
C LEU A 220 -18.91 7.05 17.39
N GLY A 221 -18.56 8.32 17.59
CA GLY A 221 -19.43 9.46 17.30
C GLY A 221 -19.71 9.60 15.81
N LEU A 222 -18.71 9.37 14.95
CA LEU A 222 -18.89 9.33 13.50
C LEU A 222 -19.76 8.12 13.08
N VAL A 223 -19.48 6.94 13.65
CA VAL A 223 -20.25 5.71 13.37
C VAL A 223 -21.73 5.91 13.73
N ASP A 224 -22.03 6.44 14.91
CA ASP A 224 -23.40 6.67 15.36
C ASP A 224 -24.14 7.69 14.48
N GLN A 225 -23.45 8.74 14.01
CA GLN A 225 -24.03 9.70 13.05
C GLN A 225 -24.36 9.04 11.70
N ILE A 226 -23.49 8.15 11.20
CA ILE A 226 -23.75 7.41 9.96
C ILE A 226 -24.95 6.48 10.15
N ILE A 227 -25.02 5.72 11.25
CA ILE A 227 -26.15 4.83 11.54
C ILE A 227 -27.47 5.62 11.62
N ALA A 228 -27.45 6.80 12.26
CA ALA A 228 -28.60 7.69 12.30
C ALA A 228 -29.01 8.19 10.90
N LEU A 229 -28.04 8.53 10.05
CA LEU A 229 -28.31 8.90 8.65
C LEU A 229 -28.85 7.73 7.83
N LEU A 230 -28.48 6.50 8.13
CA LEU A 230 -29.05 5.30 7.51
C LEU A 230 -30.46 4.99 8.01
N GLY A 231 -30.88 5.55 9.15
CA GLY A 231 -32.16 5.24 9.78
C GLY A 231 -32.25 3.78 10.25
N ALA A 232 -31.12 3.14 10.53
CA ALA A 232 -31.03 1.74 10.94
C ALA A 232 -30.79 1.59 12.45
N SER A 233 -31.06 0.41 13.01
CA SER A 233 -30.63 0.11 14.38
C SER A 233 -29.13 -0.18 14.41
N HIS A 234 -28.44 0.30 15.43
CA HIS A 234 -27.01 -0.01 15.66
C HIS A 234 -26.75 -1.50 15.93
N THR A 235 -27.77 -2.26 16.33
CA THR A 235 -27.74 -3.71 16.54
C THR A 235 -28.14 -4.54 15.33
N THR A 236 -28.49 -3.89 14.20
CA THR A 236 -28.81 -4.61 12.95
C THR A 236 -27.65 -5.51 12.59
N GLN A 237 -27.92 -6.78 12.27
CA GLN A 237 -26.88 -7.74 11.92
C GLN A 237 -26.39 -7.51 10.49
N VAL A 238 -25.08 -7.49 10.32
CA VAL A 238 -24.38 -7.41 9.03
C VAL A 238 -23.17 -8.35 9.12
N ASN A 239 -23.11 -9.37 8.26
CA ASN A 239 -22.02 -10.35 8.23
C ASN A 239 -21.69 -10.98 9.60
N GLY A 240 -22.71 -11.26 10.42
CA GLY A 240 -22.56 -11.86 11.74
C GLY A 240 -22.06 -10.93 12.86
N LYS A 241 -21.92 -9.62 12.58
CA LYS A 241 -21.64 -8.58 13.57
C LYS A 241 -22.78 -7.56 13.62
N THR A 242 -22.82 -6.75 14.68
CA THR A 242 -23.70 -5.57 14.68
C THR A 242 -23.21 -4.52 13.68
N LEU A 243 -24.12 -3.75 13.10
CA LEU A 243 -23.80 -2.64 12.20
C LEU A 243 -22.79 -1.66 12.84
N ARG A 244 -22.92 -1.40 14.14
CA ARG A 244 -21.95 -0.58 14.89
C ARG A 244 -20.56 -1.19 14.85
N GLN A 245 -20.42 -2.48 15.12
CA GLN A 245 -19.11 -3.16 15.09
C GLN A 245 -18.51 -3.16 13.68
N ALA A 246 -19.30 -3.51 12.66
CA ALA A 246 -18.84 -3.52 11.27
C ALA A 246 -18.30 -2.14 10.83
N LEU A 247 -19.05 -1.06 11.11
CA LEU A 247 -18.62 0.30 10.81
C LEU A 247 -17.45 0.79 11.67
N THR A 248 -17.22 0.16 12.83
CA THR A 248 -16.12 0.54 13.74
C THR A 248 -14.81 -0.13 13.36
N GLU A 249 -14.87 -1.41 12.98
CA GLU A 249 -13.70 -2.29 12.89
C GLU A 249 -13.33 -2.70 11.46
N ASP A 250 -14.33 -2.84 10.57
CA ASP A 250 -14.14 -3.62 9.33
C ASP A 250 -14.01 -2.75 8.07
N VAL A 251 -14.56 -1.53 8.07
CA VAL A 251 -14.64 -0.67 6.86
C VAL A 251 -14.08 0.73 7.04
N SER A 252 -13.55 1.28 5.96
CA SER A 252 -13.11 2.68 5.88
C SER A 252 -14.29 3.61 5.67
N LEU A 253 -14.34 4.68 6.47
CA LEU A 253 -15.36 5.73 6.37
C LEU A 253 -14.89 6.96 5.58
N SER A 254 -13.64 6.97 5.12
CA SER A 254 -13.06 8.08 4.36
C SER A 254 -11.91 7.60 3.45
N PRO A 255 -11.91 7.94 2.15
CA PRO A 255 -12.96 8.67 1.42
C PRO A 255 -14.21 7.82 1.18
N ALA A 256 -15.32 8.42 0.73
CA ALA A 256 -16.50 7.67 0.28
C ALA A 256 -16.16 6.93 -1.02
N PRO A 257 -16.21 5.59 -1.12
CA PRO A 257 -15.74 4.87 -2.31
C PRO A 257 -16.70 4.98 -3.51
N ASP A 258 -16.22 4.62 -4.70
CA ASP A 258 -17.02 4.72 -5.93
C ASP A 258 -18.19 3.73 -5.94
N THR A 259 -18.00 2.55 -5.37
CA THR A 259 -19.04 1.52 -5.12
C THR A 259 -20.19 2.05 -4.27
N LEU A 260 -19.93 2.96 -3.32
CA LEU A 260 -20.99 3.63 -2.57
C LEU A 260 -21.85 4.52 -3.49
N PHE A 261 -21.24 5.24 -4.42
CA PHE A 261 -21.98 6.05 -5.39
C PHE A 261 -22.72 5.18 -6.42
N GLU A 262 -22.16 4.03 -6.80
CA GLU A 262 -22.87 3.03 -7.61
C GLU A 262 -24.14 2.55 -6.91
N LEU A 263 -24.03 2.13 -5.63
CA LEU A 263 -25.18 1.76 -4.81
C LEU A 263 -26.23 2.88 -4.73
N ILE A 264 -25.80 4.12 -4.44
CA ILE A 264 -26.68 5.29 -4.38
C ILE A 264 -27.41 5.48 -5.72
N SER A 265 -26.73 5.28 -6.85
CA SER A 265 -27.36 5.41 -8.18
C SER A 265 -28.48 4.38 -8.40
N PHE A 266 -28.38 3.18 -7.81
CA PHE A 266 -29.42 2.15 -7.93
C PHE A 266 -30.66 2.44 -7.09
N ILE A 267 -30.49 3.14 -5.96
CA ILE A 267 -31.58 3.42 -5.00
C ILE A 267 -32.15 4.84 -5.10
N THR A 268 -31.62 5.67 -6.01
CA THR A 268 -32.11 7.04 -6.29
C THR A 268 -32.67 7.14 -7.70
N GLY A 269 -33.41 8.22 -7.97
CA GLY A 269 -33.99 8.53 -9.28
C GLY A 269 -33.85 10.00 -9.65
N GLY A 270 -34.07 10.32 -10.93
CA GLY A 270 -33.88 11.66 -11.48
C GLY A 270 -32.48 12.20 -11.20
N ALA A 271 -32.30 13.52 -11.16
CA ALA A 271 -30.99 14.18 -11.09
C ALA A 271 -30.01 13.64 -10.00
N GLN A 272 -30.51 13.06 -8.90
CA GLN A 272 -29.66 12.39 -7.91
C GLN A 272 -28.99 11.12 -8.46
N ARG A 273 -29.71 10.31 -9.24
CA ARG A 273 -29.18 9.11 -9.90
C ARG A 273 -28.09 9.44 -10.89
N GLU A 274 -28.32 10.42 -11.76
CA GLU A 274 -27.32 10.86 -12.74
C GLU A 274 -26.07 11.39 -12.03
N LYS A 275 -26.24 12.19 -10.96
CA LYS A 275 -25.12 12.69 -10.16
C LYS A 275 -24.32 11.55 -9.49
N ALA A 276 -25.01 10.59 -8.90
CA ALA A 276 -24.37 9.43 -8.28
C ALA A 276 -23.59 8.59 -9.31
N ARG A 277 -24.15 8.42 -10.52
CA ARG A 277 -23.46 7.74 -11.62
C ARG A 277 -22.19 8.46 -12.06
N SER A 278 -22.25 9.79 -12.22
CA SER A 278 -21.06 10.61 -12.54
C SER A 278 -19.97 10.44 -11.48
N LEU A 279 -20.30 10.52 -10.19
CA LEU A 279 -19.34 10.32 -9.10
C LEU A 279 -18.74 8.91 -9.09
N ALA A 280 -19.54 7.88 -9.36
CA ALA A 280 -19.09 6.49 -9.49
C ALA A 280 -18.11 6.29 -10.65
N GLN A 281 -18.34 6.98 -11.78
CA GLN A 281 -17.45 6.99 -12.94
C GLN A 281 -16.23 7.89 -12.77
N GLY A 282 -16.20 8.63 -11.66
CA GLY A 282 -15.08 9.46 -11.29
C GLY A 282 -15.08 10.88 -11.80
N GLU A 283 -16.20 11.29 -12.38
CA GLU A 283 -16.48 12.69 -12.64
C GLU A 283 -16.77 13.42 -11.31
N ASP A 284 -16.58 14.74 -11.30
CA ASP A 284 -16.83 15.58 -10.13
C ASP A 284 -17.70 16.78 -10.51
N PRO A 285 -19.01 16.56 -10.75
CA PRO A 285 -19.91 17.59 -11.28
C PRO A 285 -20.04 18.81 -10.35
N ASP A 286 -19.87 18.61 -9.04
CA ASP A 286 -19.98 19.67 -8.03
C ASP A 286 -18.62 20.18 -7.54
N ARG A 287 -17.50 19.64 -8.05
CA ARG A 287 -16.11 19.98 -7.66
C ARG A 287 -15.83 19.79 -6.16
N ASP A 288 -16.44 18.80 -5.54
CA ASP A 288 -16.33 18.51 -4.11
C ASP A 288 -15.91 17.07 -3.78
N ALA A 289 -15.69 16.22 -4.79
CA ALA A 289 -15.42 14.79 -4.62
C ALA A 289 -14.21 14.50 -3.71
N ALA A 290 -13.15 15.32 -3.80
CA ALA A 290 -11.95 15.19 -2.96
C ALA A 290 -12.26 15.33 -1.45
N THR A 291 -13.38 15.96 -1.12
CA THR A 291 -13.81 16.19 0.25
C THR A 291 -14.94 15.25 0.69
N LEU A 292 -15.43 14.33 -0.14
CA LEU A 292 -16.52 13.43 0.24
C LEU A 292 -15.99 12.24 1.05
N ASP A 293 -16.34 12.21 2.34
CA ASP A 293 -16.29 10.99 3.15
C ASP A 293 -17.69 10.33 3.17
N VAL A 294 -17.80 9.14 3.76
CA VAL A 294 -19.04 8.34 3.73
C VAL A 294 -20.22 9.12 4.30
N MET A 295 -20.02 9.84 5.41
CA MET A 295 -21.08 10.65 6.01
C MET A 295 -21.48 11.83 5.11
N ALA A 296 -20.51 12.52 4.50
CA ALA A 296 -20.79 13.61 3.56
C ALA A 296 -21.53 13.11 2.31
N ALA A 297 -21.22 11.90 1.82
CA ALA A 297 -21.95 11.27 0.73
C ALA A 297 -23.42 11.01 1.10
N LEU A 298 -23.68 10.44 2.28
CA LEU A 298 -25.06 10.24 2.77
C LEU A 298 -25.83 11.55 2.94
N GLN A 299 -25.15 12.63 3.38
CA GLN A 299 -25.76 13.96 3.50
C GLN A 299 -26.05 14.59 2.13
N LYS A 300 -25.15 14.42 1.17
CA LYS A 300 -25.28 14.93 -0.20
C LYS A 300 -26.46 14.28 -0.93
N PHE A 301 -26.66 12.99 -0.71
CA PHE A 301 -27.79 12.22 -1.23
C PHE A 301 -28.84 12.01 -0.14
N SER A 302 -29.31 13.09 0.47
CA SER A 302 -30.25 13.03 1.59
C SER A 302 -31.53 12.26 1.25
N GLY A 303 -32.05 11.51 2.22
CA GLY A 303 -33.29 10.74 2.07
C GLY A 303 -33.09 9.31 1.59
N ILE A 304 -31.88 8.92 1.20
CA ILE A 304 -31.55 7.51 0.94
C ILE A 304 -31.55 6.71 2.25
N ARG A 305 -32.00 5.46 2.15
CA ARG A 305 -32.03 4.48 3.23
C ARG A 305 -31.55 3.13 2.67
N PRO A 306 -30.28 3.01 2.24
CA PRO A 306 -29.76 1.74 1.76
C PRO A 306 -29.87 0.69 2.87
N HIS A 307 -30.11 -0.56 2.48
CA HIS A 307 -30.08 -1.67 3.43
C HIS A 307 -28.67 -1.72 4.09
N PRO A 308 -28.57 -1.89 5.42
CA PRO A 308 -27.29 -1.85 6.12
C PRO A 308 -26.21 -2.80 5.58
N GLU A 309 -26.61 -3.99 5.15
CA GLU A 309 -25.69 -4.98 4.58
C GLU A 309 -25.11 -4.51 3.24
N ALA A 310 -25.97 -4.15 2.28
CA ALA A 310 -25.54 -3.60 1.00
C ALA A 310 -24.70 -2.31 1.16
N PHE A 311 -25.02 -1.49 2.18
CA PHE A 311 -24.24 -0.31 2.49
C PHE A 311 -22.83 -0.66 2.94
N VAL A 312 -22.66 -1.61 3.86
CA VAL A 312 -21.35 -2.06 4.34
C VAL A 312 -20.55 -2.74 3.22
N GLU A 313 -21.19 -3.56 2.38
CA GLU A 313 -20.56 -4.19 1.21
C GLU A 313 -20.09 -3.19 0.16
N ALA A 314 -20.74 -2.03 0.06
CA ALA A 314 -20.33 -0.96 -0.83
C ALA A 314 -19.14 -0.13 -0.28
N LEU A 315 -18.70 -0.36 0.96
CA LEU A 315 -17.56 0.32 1.56
C LEU A 315 -16.25 -0.47 1.37
N GLU A 316 -15.12 0.23 1.47
CA GLU A 316 -13.80 -0.41 1.39
C GLU A 316 -13.40 -1.02 2.74
N PRO A 317 -12.73 -2.19 2.75
CA PRO A 317 -12.18 -2.75 3.98
C PRO A 317 -11.18 -1.82 4.64
N LEU A 318 -11.16 -1.82 5.97
CA LEU A 318 -10.23 -1.02 6.75
C LEU A 318 -8.78 -1.50 6.53
N GLN A 319 -7.89 -0.56 6.16
CA GLN A 319 -6.48 -0.85 5.95
C GLN A 319 -5.65 -0.38 7.16
N PRO A 320 -4.59 -1.11 7.55
CA PRO A 320 -3.72 -0.67 8.61
C PRO A 320 -2.93 0.56 8.18
N ARG A 321 -2.62 1.44 9.14
CA ARG A 321 -1.72 2.57 8.89
C ARG A 321 -0.32 2.24 9.37
N LEU A 322 0.65 2.45 8.49
CA LEU A 322 2.06 2.24 8.80
C LEU A 322 2.68 3.51 9.39
N TYR A 323 3.50 3.32 10.42
CA TYR A 323 4.32 4.35 11.05
C TYR A 323 5.76 3.87 11.11
N SER A 324 6.71 4.71 10.72
CA SER A 324 8.13 4.41 10.90
C SER A 324 8.45 4.26 12.39
N ILE A 325 9.20 3.21 12.72
CA ILE A 325 9.59 2.95 14.10
C ILE A 325 10.64 3.97 14.55
N SER A 326 10.39 4.67 15.66
CA SER A 326 11.25 5.74 16.20
C SER A 326 12.12 5.29 17.38
N SER A 327 12.40 3.99 17.47
CA SER A 327 13.18 3.36 18.54
C SER A 327 14.11 2.29 17.99
N SER A 328 15.06 1.82 18.80
CA SER A 328 15.94 0.71 18.45
C SER A 328 15.81 -0.42 19.47
N HIS A 329 15.62 -1.65 18.99
CA HIS A 329 15.56 -2.84 19.83
C HIS A 329 16.82 -3.01 20.69
N ASN A 330 17.98 -2.57 20.19
CA ASN A 330 19.24 -2.62 20.93
C ASN A 330 19.26 -1.70 22.16
N ALA A 331 18.52 -0.59 22.13
CA ALA A 331 18.44 0.35 23.23
C ALA A 331 17.31 0.01 24.21
N THR A 332 16.18 -0.45 23.69
CA THR A 332 14.99 -0.79 24.49
C THR A 332 14.40 -2.12 24.05
N PRO A 333 15.00 -3.27 24.44
CA PRO A 333 14.52 -4.58 24.04
C PRO A 333 13.06 -4.81 24.43
N GLY A 334 12.28 -5.37 23.50
CA GLY A 334 10.86 -5.66 23.68
C GLY A 334 9.93 -4.45 23.67
N LYS A 335 10.45 -3.21 23.52
CA LYS A 335 9.64 -2.00 23.38
C LYS A 335 9.77 -1.42 21.99
N LEU A 336 8.68 -0.84 21.51
CA LEU A 336 8.61 -0.12 20.25
C LEU A 336 8.02 1.27 20.49
N SER A 337 8.66 2.28 19.93
CA SER A 337 8.16 3.67 19.94
C SER A 337 7.79 4.14 18.54
N LEU A 338 6.74 4.96 18.47
CA LEU A 338 6.30 5.67 17.28
C LEU A 338 6.22 7.17 17.54
N THR A 339 6.48 7.96 16.50
CA THR A 339 6.26 9.41 16.49
C THR A 339 5.09 9.73 15.57
N VAL A 340 3.95 10.13 16.14
CA VAL A 340 2.66 10.22 15.43
C VAL A 340 2.16 11.65 15.43
N ASP A 341 2.04 12.26 14.25
CA ASP A 341 1.37 13.55 14.08
C ASP A 341 -0.15 13.35 14.01
N CYS A 342 -0.88 13.95 14.95
CA CYS A 342 -2.33 13.83 15.04
C CYS A 342 -3.02 14.69 13.98
N VAL A 343 -3.70 14.04 13.05
CA VAL A 343 -4.30 14.72 11.90
C VAL A 343 -5.70 15.19 12.26
N ARG A 344 -5.90 16.51 12.24
CA ARG A 344 -7.20 17.15 12.44
C ARG A 344 -7.34 18.31 11.49
N TYR A 345 -8.48 18.40 10.82
CA TYR A 345 -8.74 19.46 9.86
C TYR A 345 -10.24 19.73 9.78
N VAL A 346 -10.62 20.82 9.13
CA VAL A 346 -12.03 21.21 8.98
C VAL A 346 -12.40 21.13 7.51
N VAL A 347 -13.52 20.48 7.21
CA VAL A 347 -14.14 20.47 5.88
C VAL A 347 -15.53 21.07 6.02
N GLY A 348 -15.73 22.22 5.38
CA GLY A 348 -16.94 23.02 5.57
C GLY A 348 -17.12 23.40 7.04
N LYS A 349 -18.17 22.88 7.68
CA LYS A 349 -18.48 23.14 9.11
C LYS A 349 -18.08 22.00 10.05
N ARG A 350 -17.56 20.88 9.52
CA ARG A 350 -17.27 19.69 10.31
C ARG A 350 -15.78 19.50 10.53
N LYS A 351 -15.41 19.23 11.78
CA LYS A 351 -14.09 18.75 12.15
C LYS A 351 -13.92 17.29 11.71
N ARG A 352 -12.87 17.01 10.95
CA ARG A 352 -12.44 15.67 10.56
C ARG A 352 -11.20 15.27 11.34
N LEU A 353 -11.13 13.97 11.59
CA LEU A 353 -10.10 13.32 12.40
C LEU A 353 -9.44 12.26 11.51
N GLY A 354 -8.11 12.25 11.46
CA GLY A 354 -7.38 11.14 10.86
C GLY A 354 -7.58 9.89 11.71
N LEU A 355 -7.99 8.79 11.07
CA LEU A 355 -8.39 7.55 11.75
C LEU A 355 -7.34 7.05 12.76
N ALA A 356 -6.18 6.61 12.27
CA ALA A 356 -5.16 5.96 13.09
C ALA A 356 -4.43 6.94 14.01
N SER A 357 -4.15 8.16 13.55
CA SER A 357 -3.40 9.13 14.35
C SER A 357 -4.20 9.64 15.55
N THR A 358 -5.51 9.88 15.39
CA THR A 358 -6.38 10.27 16.51
C THR A 358 -6.75 9.08 17.40
N PHE A 359 -6.83 7.86 16.84
CA PHE A 359 -6.95 6.64 17.62
C PHE A 359 -5.80 6.51 18.63
N LEU A 360 -4.55 6.66 18.17
CA LEU A 360 -3.38 6.58 19.02
C LEU A 360 -3.25 7.75 20.00
N ALA A 361 -3.63 8.95 19.57
CA ALA A 361 -3.55 10.14 20.40
C ALA A 361 -4.59 10.15 21.55
N GLU A 362 -5.75 9.52 21.36
CA GLU A 362 -6.90 9.73 22.26
C GLU A 362 -7.56 8.46 22.79
N ARG A 363 -7.64 7.38 22.00
CA ARG A 363 -8.60 6.28 22.18
C ARG A 363 -7.99 4.90 22.47
N VAL A 364 -6.67 4.76 22.38
CA VAL A 364 -5.93 3.56 22.80
C VAL A 364 -5.56 3.60 24.27
#